data_AF-A0A2P6V5K1-F1
#
_entry.id   AF-A0A2P6V5K1-F1
#
_cell.length_a   1.000
_cell.length_b   1.000
_cell.length_c   1.000
_cell.angle_alpha   90.00
_cell.angle_beta   90.00
_cell.angle_gamma   90.00
#
_symmetry.space_group_name_H-M   'P 1'
#
loop_
_entity.id
_entity.type
_entity.pdbx_description
1 polymer ?
#
loop_
_entity_poly.entity_id
_entity_poly.type
_entity_poly.pdbx_seq_one_letter_code
_entity_poly.pdbx_strand_id
1 'polypeptide(L)'
;MSQTKSRSRRAHRLVSTAAAARPVQAGAAAAVLEATTADDPVQAALARLAHPSTLQLAGVVPALRSALGSLQDAPGSWERAVLASPLLQGLLSLCTDLLERPAAGALGPEAPLLVLEVLSHMPASEGAALGACRQSEHCRALWRRAHVSLGGGADAAGIWALADGAASLMTPDMLVRYYEAAGRSPFAGAPSKSCGLGLLLRAHLRSRRFSADEGVRLLAAWAQLRRRMPFNPDPYNFAELAYALSGSAATLTAAQLVGVAEAAPAFAWPVYRSVPLLHAVSRAAVHRSLAGGLPSRVAQRVLAASAKGAAAMRPRLGRELEEASGEWVRNAPGVRNSSVPAPTGPAAASQQQQVWVHGAAAAAVAEAGNSLAHVWRDATTSLDIY
;
A
#
# COMPACT_ATOMS: atom_id res chain seq x y z
N MET A 1 55.54 45.23 -18.42
CA MET A 1 56.49 44.19 -17.98
C MET A 1 55.83 42.83 -18.15
N SER A 2 56.39 42.02 -19.04
CA SER A 2 55.87 40.74 -19.52
C SER A 2 55.97 39.64 -18.47
N GLN A 3 54.92 38.83 -18.30
CA GLN A 3 55.06 37.42 -17.93
C GLN A 3 54.05 36.55 -18.67
N THR A 4 54.62 35.77 -19.58
CA THR A 4 54.14 34.58 -20.27
C THR A 4 53.80 33.47 -19.26
N LYS A 5 52.68 32.76 -19.43
CA LYS A 5 52.52 31.39 -18.92
C LYS A 5 51.56 30.55 -19.77
N SER A 6 52.19 29.88 -20.74
CA SER A 6 52.04 28.48 -21.14
C SER A 6 50.64 27.83 -21.12
N ARG A 7 50.07 27.74 -22.32
CA ARG A 7 49.11 26.71 -22.73
C ARG A 7 49.75 25.32 -22.64
N SER A 8 49.12 24.38 -21.94
CA SER A 8 49.43 22.94 -22.06
C SER A 8 48.27 22.22 -22.73
N ARG A 9 48.54 21.75 -23.95
CA ARG A 9 47.72 20.84 -24.75
C ARG A 9 47.95 19.39 -24.26
N ARG A 10 46.87 18.63 -24.05
CA ARG A 10 46.90 17.15 -24.07
C ARG A 10 45.55 16.69 -24.65
N ALA A 11 45.43 16.61 -25.98
CA ALA A 11 45.79 15.46 -26.82
C ALA A 11 44.92 14.22 -26.53
N HIS A 12 43.98 14.00 -27.44
CA HIS A 12 43.19 12.79 -27.63
C HIS A 12 44.05 11.52 -27.55
N ARG A 13 43.54 10.49 -26.86
CA ARG A 13 43.97 9.11 -27.06
C ARG A 13 42.76 8.17 -27.00
N LEU A 14 42.14 7.97 -28.16
CA LEU A 14 41.46 6.73 -28.48
C LEU A 14 42.52 5.74 -28.96
N VAL A 15 42.41 4.46 -28.55
CA VAL A 15 42.62 3.23 -29.34
C VAL A 15 42.98 2.05 -28.42
N SER A 16 42.10 1.04 -28.48
CA SER A 16 42.33 -0.42 -28.40
C SER A 16 42.93 -1.05 -27.15
N THR A 17 42.10 -1.81 -26.43
CA THR A 17 42.48 -3.16 -26.00
C THR A 17 41.36 -4.14 -26.29
N ALA A 18 41.70 -5.14 -27.11
CA ALA A 18 40.85 -6.23 -27.53
C ALA A 18 40.72 -7.30 -26.42
N ALA A 19 39.53 -7.91 -26.42
CA ALA A 19 39.18 -9.27 -26.00
C ALA A 19 40.22 -10.10 -25.21
N ALA A 20 39.86 -10.40 -23.95
CA ALA A 20 40.20 -11.67 -23.32
C ALA A 20 38.91 -12.29 -22.76
N ALA A 21 38.28 -13.13 -23.57
CA ALA A 21 37.22 -14.03 -23.11
C ALA A 21 37.85 -15.10 -22.20
N ARG A 22 37.37 -15.22 -20.95
CA ARG A 22 37.55 -16.43 -20.14
C ARG A 22 36.26 -16.79 -19.39
N PRO A 23 35.93 -18.09 -19.28
CA PRO A 23 34.61 -18.55 -18.89
C PRO A 23 34.51 -18.64 -17.37
N VAL A 24 33.57 -17.89 -16.78
CA VAL A 24 33.11 -18.11 -15.40
C VAL A 24 31.61 -18.39 -15.46
N GLN A 25 31.26 -19.49 -16.12
CA GLN A 25 29.91 -20.05 -16.17
C GLN A 25 30.03 -21.56 -15.97
N ALA A 26 30.11 -22.00 -14.72
CA ALA A 26 29.89 -23.41 -14.38
C ALA A 26 29.58 -23.59 -12.88
N GLY A 27 30.22 -22.82 -11.99
CA GLY A 27 30.09 -23.04 -10.53
C GLY A 27 28.85 -22.46 -9.86
N ALA A 28 28.28 -21.36 -10.36
CA ALA A 28 27.10 -20.72 -9.77
C ALA A 28 25.77 -21.16 -10.43
N ALA A 29 25.84 -21.81 -11.60
CA ALA A 29 24.68 -22.35 -12.28
C ALA A 29 24.23 -23.70 -11.68
N ALA A 30 25.18 -24.52 -11.20
CA ALA A 30 24.88 -25.84 -10.67
C ALA A 30 24.06 -25.79 -9.36
N ALA A 31 24.32 -24.81 -8.47
CA ALA A 31 23.58 -24.66 -7.21
C ALA A 31 22.18 -24.01 -7.37
N VAL A 32 21.85 -23.53 -8.57
CA VAL A 32 20.54 -22.94 -8.91
C VAL A 32 19.68 -23.90 -9.75
N LEU A 33 20.26 -25.03 -10.20
CA LEU A 33 19.61 -26.00 -11.08
C LEU A 33 19.05 -27.25 -10.37
N GLU A 34 19.39 -27.50 -9.11
CA GLU A 34 18.80 -28.59 -8.31
C GLU A 34 17.57 -28.14 -7.52
N ALA A 35 16.56 -27.63 -8.24
CA ALA A 35 15.14 -27.64 -7.89
C ALA A 35 14.31 -26.93 -8.99
N THR A 36 14.60 -27.18 -10.27
CA THR A 36 13.64 -26.91 -11.34
C THR A 36 12.58 -28.00 -11.33
N THR A 37 11.63 -27.91 -10.41
CA THR A 37 10.31 -28.49 -10.68
C THR A 37 9.70 -27.67 -11.81
N ALA A 38 9.38 -28.33 -12.92
CA ALA A 38 8.84 -27.75 -14.15
C ALA A 38 7.43 -27.11 -14.01
N ASP A 39 7.01 -26.79 -12.79
CA ASP A 39 5.64 -26.43 -12.41
C ASP A 39 5.55 -25.06 -11.71
N ASP A 40 6.44 -24.10 -12.00
CA ASP A 40 6.19 -22.71 -11.56
C ASP A 40 5.33 -21.97 -12.60
N PRO A 41 4.02 -21.78 -12.36
CA PRO A 41 3.12 -21.14 -13.31
C PRO A 41 3.55 -19.70 -13.65
N VAL A 42 4.25 -19.02 -12.73
CA VAL A 42 4.79 -17.67 -12.95
C VAL A 42 5.88 -17.71 -14.01
N GLN A 43 6.80 -18.66 -13.94
CA GLN A 43 7.90 -18.78 -14.90
C GLN A 43 7.38 -19.09 -16.30
N ALA A 44 6.39 -20.00 -16.41
CA ALA A 44 5.74 -20.33 -17.68
C ALA A 44 4.93 -19.15 -18.26
N ALA A 45 4.34 -18.30 -17.42
CA ALA A 45 3.65 -17.09 -17.85
C ALA A 45 4.63 -16.00 -18.31
N LEU A 46 5.70 -15.75 -17.54
CA LEU A 46 6.75 -14.77 -17.90
C LEU A 46 7.54 -15.18 -19.16
N ALA A 47 7.69 -16.49 -19.43
CA ALA A 47 8.32 -17.01 -20.64
C ALA A 47 7.50 -16.73 -21.92
N ARG A 48 6.20 -16.43 -21.79
CA ARG A 48 5.30 -16.10 -22.91
C ARG A 48 5.25 -14.61 -23.23
N LEU A 49 6.00 -13.77 -22.51
CA LEU A 49 6.07 -12.34 -22.80
C LEU A 49 6.69 -12.10 -24.18
N ALA A 50 6.23 -11.04 -24.85
CA ALA A 50 6.81 -10.62 -26.12
C ALA A 50 8.30 -10.25 -25.93
N HIS A 51 9.14 -10.60 -26.90
CA HIS A 51 10.56 -10.31 -26.82
C HIS A 51 10.79 -8.78 -26.87
N PRO A 52 11.55 -8.19 -25.94
CA PRO A 52 11.73 -6.74 -25.85
C PRO A 52 12.24 -6.07 -27.14
N SER A 53 13.09 -6.76 -27.91
CA SER A 53 13.58 -6.25 -29.20
C SER A 53 12.52 -6.17 -30.32
N THR A 54 11.38 -6.86 -30.15
CA THR A 54 10.27 -6.85 -31.12
C THR A 54 9.15 -5.91 -30.72
N LEU A 55 9.21 -5.33 -29.51
CA LEU A 55 8.17 -4.45 -29.01
C LEU A 55 8.30 -3.04 -29.59
N GLN A 56 7.28 -2.61 -30.33
CA GLN A 56 7.08 -1.20 -30.64
C GLN A 56 6.57 -0.44 -29.41
N LEU A 57 6.69 0.89 -29.41
CA LEU A 57 6.28 1.76 -28.30
C LEU A 57 4.84 1.47 -27.81
N ALA A 58 3.91 1.26 -28.75
CA ALA A 58 2.51 0.96 -28.45
C ALA A 58 2.30 -0.41 -27.77
N GLY A 59 3.23 -1.36 -27.93
CA GLY A 59 3.18 -2.69 -27.33
C GLY A 59 3.71 -2.78 -25.90
N VAL A 60 4.37 -1.72 -25.41
CA VAL A 60 5.04 -1.72 -24.10
C VAL A 60 4.03 -1.81 -22.95
N VAL A 61 2.97 -1.00 -22.97
CA VAL A 61 1.93 -1.00 -21.92
C VAL A 61 1.19 -2.35 -21.86
N PRO A 62 0.71 -2.93 -22.99
CA PRO A 62 0.13 -4.28 -22.99
C PRO A 62 1.08 -5.35 -22.43
N ALA A 63 2.37 -5.31 -22.79
CA ALA A 63 3.37 -6.26 -22.29
C ALA A 63 3.57 -6.15 -20.78
N LEU A 64 3.65 -4.93 -20.24
CA LEU A 64 3.74 -4.69 -18.79
C LEU A 64 2.49 -5.17 -18.05
N ARG A 65 1.29 -4.96 -18.60
CA ARG A 65 0.05 -5.48 -18.01
C ARG A 65 0.02 -7.01 -17.98
N SER A 66 0.45 -7.66 -19.05
CA SER A 66 0.57 -9.12 -19.10
C SER A 66 1.56 -9.65 -18.07
N ALA A 67 2.70 -8.96 -17.90
CA ALA A 67 3.68 -9.30 -16.87
C ALA A 67 3.08 -9.14 -15.47
N LEU A 68 2.41 -8.02 -15.19
CA LEU A 68 1.77 -7.77 -13.89
C LEU A 68 0.70 -8.82 -13.56
N GLY A 69 -0.19 -9.16 -14.50
CA GLY A 69 -1.20 -10.20 -14.29
C GLY A 69 -0.57 -11.55 -13.93
N SER A 70 0.50 -11.92 -14.63
CA SER A 70 1.26 -13.14 -14.35
C SER A 70 1.86 -13.18 -12.94
N LEU A 71 2.21 -12.02 -12.37
CA LEU A 71 2.74 -11.90 -11.01
C LEU A 71 1.64 -11.93 -9.94
N GLN A 72 0.44 -11.45 -10.28
CA GLN A 72 -0.71 -11.40 -9.37
C GLN A 72 -1.38 -12.77 -9.20
N ASP A 73 -1.39 -13.59 -10.25
CA ASP A 73 -2.10 -14.87 -10.27
C ASP A 73 -1.45 -15.99 -9.42
N ALA A 74 -0.20 -15.81 -8.97
CA ALA A 74 0.52 -16.84 -8.19
C ALA A 74 1.36 -16.23 -7.03
N PRO A 75 0.72 -15.86 -5.92
CA PRO A 75 1.41 -15.33 -4.74
C PRO A 75 2.21 -16.44 -4.04
N GLY A 76 3.54 -16.27 -3.92
CA GLY A 76 4.40 -17.09 -3.07
C GLY A 76 5.54 -17.87 -3.74
N SER A 77 5.56 -18.03 -5.08
CA SER A 77 6.68 -18.67 -5.82
C SER A 77 7.49 -17.72 -6.73
N TRP A 78 7.03 -16.48 -6.89
CA TRP A 78 7.49 -15.56 -7.91
C TRP A 78 8.93 -15.06 -7.75
N GLU A 79 9.53 -15.12 -6.56
CA GLU A 79 10.86 -14.54 -6.29
C GLU A 79 11.96 -15.12 -7.21
N ARG A 80 11.96 -16.44 -7.39
CA ARG A 80 12.93 -17.13 -8.26
C ARG A 80 12.56 -16.98 -9.73
N ALA A 81 11.28 -17.07 -10.09
CA ALA A 81 10.79 -16.92 -11.46
C ALA A 81 11.06 -15.53 -12.06
N VAL A 82 10.90 -14.47 -11.26
CA VAL A 82 11.15 -13.08 -11.67
C VAL A 82 12.65 -12.84 -11.88
N LEU A 83 13.50 -13.29 -10.96
CA LEU A 83 14.95 -13.16 -11.08
C LEU A 83 15.52 -14.00 -12.23
N ALA A 84 14.86 -15.12 -12.58
CA ALA A 84 15.27 -15.99 -13.68
C ALA A 84 14.70 -15.58 -15.05
N SER A 85 13.78 -14.60 -15.14
CA SER A 85 13.13 -14.24 -16.40
C SER A 85 13.92 -13.20 -17.22
N PRO A 86 14.60 -13.59 -18.32
CA PRO A 86 15.32 -12.64 -19.17
C PRO A 86 14.37 -11.69 -19.92
N LEU A 87 13.15 -12.15 -20.22
CA LEU A 87 12.14 -11.34 -20.93
C LEU A 87 11.63 -10.20 -20.05
N LEU A 88 11.35 -10.47 -18.78
CA LEU A 88 10.95 -9.44 -17.83
C LEU A 88 12.08 -8.42 -17.61
N GLN A 89 13.33 -8.90 -17.48
CA GLN A 89 14.50 -8.02 -17.34
C GLN A 89 14.72 -7.14 -18.56
N GLY A 90 14.59 -7.71 -19.77
CA GLY A 90 14.71 -6.93 -21.00
C GLY A 90 13.56 -5.95 -21.20
N LEU A 91 12.34 -6.29 -20.76
CA LEU A 91 11.19 -5.38 -20.80
C LEU A 91 11.39 -4.19 -19.84
N LEU A 92 11.87 -4.45 -18.62
CA LEU A 92 12.20 -3.41 -17.63
C LEU A 92 13.36 -2.54 -18.12
N SER A 93 14.39 -3.13 -18.74
CA SER A 93 15.48 -2.39 -19.40
C SER A 93 14.95 -1.49 -20.52
N LEU A 94 14.07 -1.99 -21.38
CA LEU A 94 13.43 -1.19 -22.43
C LEU A 94 12.61 -0.02 -21.83
N CYS A 95 11.86 -0.27 -20.77
CA CYS A 95 11.13 0.77 -20.06
C CYS A 95 12.06 1.85 -19.50
N THR A 96 13.24 1.44 -19.02
CA THR A 96 14.30 2.36 -18.58
C THR A 96 14.66 3.33 -19.70
N ASP A 97 15.02 2.80 -20.87
CA ASP A 97 15.45 3.60 -22.02
C ASP A 97 14.35 4.52 -22.53
N LEU A 98 13.10 4.09 -22.44
CA LEU A 98 11.94 4.87 -22.87
C LEU A 98 11.60 6.01 -21.91
N LEU A 99 11.68 5.77 -20.60
CA LEU A 99 11.42 6.79 -19.57
C LEU A 99 12.50 7.89 -19.54
N GLU A 100 13.70 7.61 -20.05
CA GLU A 100 14.78 8.61 -20.18
C GLU A 100 14.70 9.46 -21.46
N ARG A 101 13.86 9.06 -22.43
CA ARG A 101 13.72 9.80 -23.68
C ARG A 101 12.74 10.96 -23.52
N PRO A 102 12.94 12.09 -24.22
CA PRO A 102 11.96 13.18 -24.27
C PRO A 102 10.58 12.73 -24.76
N ALA A 103 10.52 11.66 -25.58
CA ALA A 103 9.29 11.04 -26.06
C ALA A 103 8.54 10.24 -24.98
N ALA A 104 9.04 10.13 -23.74
CA ALA A 104 8.38 9.45 -22.63
C ALA A 104 6.96 10.00 -22.36
N GLY A 105 6.71 11.28 -22.65
CA GLY A 105 5.38 11.88 -22.53
C GLY A 105 4.31 11.19 -23.39
N ALA A 106 4.69 10.57 -24.52
CA ALA A 106 3.77 9.85 -25.38
C ALA A 106 3.27 8.52 -24.78
N LEU A 107 3.97 7.97 -23.79
CA LEU A 107 3.54 6.77 -23.07
C LEU A 107 2.51 7.07 -21.97
N GLY A 108 2.34 8.34 -21.62
CA GLY A 108 1.46 8.76 -20.54
C GLY A 108 1.88 8.25 -19.15
N PRO A 109 1.05 8.48 -18.13
CA PRO A 109 1.35 8.11 -16.74
C PRO A 109 1.18 6.61 -16.46
N GLU A 110 0.51 5.86 -17.33
CA GLU A 110 0.25 4.42 -17.14
C GLU A 110 1.54 3.60 -17.22
N ALA A 111 2.45 3.92 -18.16
CA ALA A 111 3.69 3.17 -18.33
C ALA A 111 4.62 3.22 -17.10
N PRO A 112 4.99 4.39 -16.55
CA PRO A 112 5.79 4.43 -15.32
C PRO A 112 5.03 3.87 -14.10
N LEU A 113 3.70 3.95 -14.05
CA LEU A 113 2.91 3.31 -12.99
C LEU A 113 3.04 1.78 -13.02
N LEU A 114 2.86 1.17 -14.20
CA LEU A 114 2.99 -0.28 -14.36
C LEU A 114 4.40 -0.77 -14.03
N VAL A 115 5.44 0.02 -14.34
CA VAL A 115 6.81 -0.27 -13.91
C VAL A 115 6.90 -0.32 -12.39
N LEU A 116 6.33 0.67 -11.68
CA LEU A 116 6.30 0.65 -10.21
C LEU A 116 5.53 -0.54 -9.67
N GLU A 117 4.40 -0.91 -10.27
CA GLU A 117 3.61 -2.07 -9.82
C GLU A 117 4.38 -3.37 -9.99
N VAL A 118 4.94 -3.62 -11.17
CA VAL A 118 5.77 -4.81 -11.44
C VAL A 118 6.94 -4.89 -10.46
N LEU A 119 7.66 -3.78 -10.25
CA LEU A 119 8.77 -3.73 -9.30
C LEU A 119 8.31 -3.89 -7.84
N SER A 120 7.08 -3.47 -7.50
CA SER A 120 6.53 -3.64 -6.14
C SER A 120 6.25 -5.10 -5.78
N HIS A 121 6.12 -5.95 -6.80
CA HIS A 121 6.00 -7.39 -6.70
C HIS A 121 7.35 -8.10 -6.90
N MET A 122 8.48 -7.40 -6.79
CA MET A 122 9.82 -8.02 -6.72
C MET A 122 10.28 -8.13 -5.27
N PRO A 123 11.13 -9.11 -4.89
CA PRO A 123 11.42 -9.35 -3.50
C PRO A 123 12.51 -8.37 -3.05
N ALA A 124 12.41 -7.89 -1.81
CA ALA A 124 13.60 -7.40 -1.13
C ALA A 124 14.49 -8.62 -0.96
N SER A 125 15.63 -8.68 -1.65
CA SER A 125 16.62 -9.73 -1.36
C SER A 125 17.12 -9.52 0.07
N GLU A 126 16.44 -10.10 1.06
CA GLU A 126 16.79 -9.97 2.50
C GLU A 126 18.04 -10.78 2.87
N GLY A 127 18.63 -11.51 1.93
CA GLY A 127 19.95 -12.13 2.09
C GLY A 127 21.08 -11.19 1.68
N ALA A 128 22.02 -10.92 2.60
CA ALA A 128 23.26 -10.18 2.38
C ALA A 128 24.14 -10.69 1.22
N ALA A 129 23.86 -11.88 0.67
CA ALA A 129 24.56 -12.45 -0.48
C ALA A 129 24.02 -11.99 -1.85
N LEU A 130 22.78 -11.49 -1.94
CA LEU A 130 22.14 -11.04 -3.20
C LEU A 130 21.92 -9.52 -3.28
N GLY A 131 22.11 -8.80 -2.17
CA GLY A 131 22.07 -7.34 -2.10
C GLY A 131 23.13 -6.62 -2.95
N ALA A 132 24.08 -7.35 -3.54
CA ALA A 132 25.16 -6.85 -4.39
C ALA A 132 25.03 -7.25 -5.88
N CYS A 133 23.88 -7.76 -6.31
CA CYS A 133 23.67 -8.04 -7.73
C CYS A 133 23.31 -6.75 -8.50
N ARG A 134 23.95 -6.52 -9.66
CA ARG A 134 23.66 -5.40 -10.60
C ARG A 134 22.16 -5.22 -10.88
N GLN A 135 21.39 -6.31 -10.81
CA GLN A 135 19.93 -6.32 -10.97
C GLN A 135 19.20 -5.52 -9.88
N SER A 136 19.64 -5.57 -8.62
CA SER A 136 19.04 -4.81 -7.51
C SER A 136 19.27 -3.30 -7.70
N GLU A 137 20.46 -2.90 -8.13
CA GLU A 137 20.77 -1.51 -8.46
C GLU A 137 19.97 -1.02 -9.66
N HIS A 138 19.84 -1.85 -10.69
CA HIS A 138 19.02 -1.55 -11.87
C HIS A 138 17.54 -1.37 -11.51
N CYS A 139 16.95 -2.27 -10.71
CA CYS A 139 15.56 -2.16 -10.25
C CYS A 139 15.34 -0.91 -9.39
N ARG A 140 16.29 -0.57 -8.50
CA ARG A 140 16.24 0.68 -7.72
C ARG A 140 16.35 1.92 -8.60
N ALA A 141 17.20 1.90 -9.64
CA ALA A 141 17.32 3.01 -10.58
C ALA A 141 16.03 3.21 -11.37
N LEU A 142 15.44 2.11 -11.86
CA LEU A 142 14.14 2.09 -12.51
C LEU A 142 13.02 2.61 -11.62
N TRP A 143 12.95 2.14 -10.38
CA TRP A 143 12.00 2.61 -9.37
C TRP A 143 12.06 4.13 -9.22
N ARG A 144 13.28 4.68 -9.04
CA ARG A 144 13.49 6.13 -8.94
C ARG A 144 13.07 6.86 -10.22
N ARG A 145 13.42 6.35 -11.39
CA ARG A 145 13.09 6.98 -12.69
C ARG A 145 11.59 7.01 -12.94
N ALA A 146 10.89 5.92 -12.67
CA ALA A 146 9.43 5.84 -12.79
C ALA A 146 8.73 6.83 -11.83
N HIS A 147 9.21 6.96 -10.59
CA HIS A 147 8.71 7.98 -9.65
C HIS A 147 8.95 9.41 -10.14
N VAL A 148 10.14 9.71 -10.69
CA VAL A 148 10.47 11.04 -11.21
C VAL A 148 9.62 11.36 -12.45
N SER A 149 9.44 10.40 -13.35
CA SER A 149 8.60 10.57 -14.55
C SER A 149 7.14 10.85 -14.17
N LEU A 150 6.57 10.07 -13.25
CA LEU A 150 5.22 10.32 -12.72
C LEU A 150 5.12 11.66 -12.02
N GLY A 151 6.09 11.99 -11.16
CA GLY A 151 6.13 13.27 -10.44
C GLY A 151 6.22 14.47 -11.38
N GLY A 152 7.11 14.43 -12.37
CA GLY A 152 7.27 15.50 -13.36
C GLY A 152 6.03 15.69 -14.24
N GLY A 153 5.41 14.59 -14.69
CA GLY A 153 4.13 14.65 -15.39
C GLY A 153 3.02 15.25 -14.52
N ALA A 154 2.94 14.80 -13.26
CA ALA A 154 1.95 15.28 -12.30
C ALA A 154 2.16 16.75 -11.91
N ASP A 155 3.40 17.23 -11.78
CA ASP A 155 3.71 18.64 -11.51
C ASP A 155 3.28 19.53 -12.69
N ALA A 156 3.50 19.08 -13.93
CA ALA A 156 3.04 19.78 -15.13
C ALA A 156 1.51 19.85 -15.21
N ALA A 157 0.80 18.78 -14.82
CA ALA A 157 -0.65 18.72 -14.86
C ALA A 157 -1.33 19.34 -13.62
N GLY A 158 -0.71 19.25 -12.45
CA GLY A 158 -1.30 19.57 -11.16
C GLY A 158 -1.59 21.05 -10.95
N ILE A 159 -0.83 21.94 -11.60
CA ILE A 159 -1.09 23.39 -11.62
C ILE A 159 -2.47 23.68 -12.24
N TRP A 160 -2.85 22.92 -13.26
CA TRP A 160 -4.12 23.11 -14.00
C TRP A 160 -5.26 22.26 -13.46
N ALA A 161 -4.96 21.16 -12.78
CA ALA A 161 -5.97 20.21 -12.28
C ALA A 161 -6.93 20.81 -11.24
N LEU A 162 -6.49 21.80 -10.46
CA LEU A 162 -7.38 22.51 -9.53
C LEU A 162 -8.28 23.54 -10.21
N ALA A 163 -7.92 24.01 -11.41
CA ALA A 163 -8.65 25.04 -12.14
C ALA A 163 -9.72 24.44 -13.07
N ASP A 164 -9.41 23.36 -13.80
CA ASP A 164 -10.24 22.95 -14.94
C ASP A 164 -11.12 21.71 -14.71
N GLY A 165 -10.90 20.93 -13.64
CA GLY A 165 -11.76 19.78 -13.25
C GLY A 165 -11.93 18.63 -14.26
N ALA A 166 -11.59 18.81 -15.54
CA ALA A 166 -12.06 17.98 -16.65
C ALA A 166 -11.00 17.05 -17.25
N ALA A 167 -9.70 17.36 -17.16
CA ALA A 167 -8.63 16.51 -17.70
C ALA A 167 -7.55 16.26 -16.64
N SER A 168 -7.81 15.29 -15.75
CA SER A 168 -6.77 14.84 -14.82
C SER A 168 -5.84 13.86 -15.53
N LEU A 169 -4.54 14.11 -15.44
CA LEU A 169 -3.50 13.22 -15.95
C LEU A 169 -3.66 11.79 -15.43
N MET A 170 -4.03 11.63 -14.15
CA MET A 170 -4.20 10.33 -13.51
C MET A 170 -5.63 10.18 -12.98
N THR A 171 -6.22 9.00 -13.13
CA THR A 171 -7.51 8.67 -12.51
C THR A 171 -7.35 8.40 -11.01
N PRO A 172 -8.44 8.39 -10.21
CA PRO A 172 -8.41 7.94 -8.83
C PRO A 172 -7.77 6.56 -8.65
N ASP A 173 -8.20 5.55 -9.41
CA ASP A 173 -7.58 4.20 -9.39
C ASP A 173 -6.07 4.21 -9.67
N MET A 174 -5.59 5.00 -10.63
CA MET A 174 -4.15 5.12 -10.88
C MET A 174 -3.38 5.68 -9.68
N LEU A 175 -3.97 6.64 -8.96
CA LEU A 175 -3.37 7.17 -7.72
C LEU A 175 -3.38 6.11 -6.61
N VAL A 176 -4.45 5.31 -6.48
CA VAL A 176 -4.51 4.20 -5.53
C VAL A 176 -3.42 3.18 -5.83
N ARG A 177 -3.36 2.68 -7.07
CA ARG A 177 -2.36 1.72 -7.55
C ARG A 177 -0.93 2.21 -7.30
N TYR A 178 -0.69 3.51 -7.48
CA TYR A 178 0.60 4.12 -7.17
C TYR A 178 0.97 4.00 -5.68
N TYR A 179 0.06 4.37 -4.77
CA TYR A 179 0.32 4.27 -3.33
C TYR A 179 0.40 2.82 -2.85
N GLU A 180 -0.38 1.92 -3.43
CA GLU A 180 -0.29 0.48 -3.17
C GLU A 180 1.06 -0.10 -3.61
N ALA A 181 1.52 0.25 -4.81
CA ALA A 181 2.85 -0.15 -5.29
C ALA A 181 3.94 0.38 -4.36
N ALA A 182 3.85 1.65 -3.95
CA ALA A 182 4.78 2.24 -2.99
C ALA A 182 4.74 1.53 -1.62
N GLY A 183 3.55 1.17 -1.13
CA GLY A 183 3.36 0.46 0.13
C GLY A 183 3.90 -0.98 0.12
N ARG A 184 3.80 -1.66 -1.04
CA ARG A 184 4.34 -3.01 -1.25
C ARG A 184 5.84 -3.05 -1.53
N SER A 185 6.40 -2.00 -2.11
CA SER A 185 7.76 -2.06 -2.66
C SER A 185 8.87 -2.30 -1.65
N PRO A 186 9.78 -3.24 -1.90
CA PRO A 186 10.98 -3.45 -1.10
C PRO A 186 12.01 -2.31 -1.21
N PHE A 187 11.90 -1.49 -2.25
CA PHE A 187 12.87 -0.44 -2.56
C PHE A 187 12.64 0.85 -1.77
N ALA A 188 11.66 0.84 -0.85
CA ALA A 188 11.34 1.84 0.18
C ALA A 188 11.84 3.25 -0.12
N GLY A 189 11.40 3.81 -1.24
CA GLY A 189 11.46 5.25 -1.48
C GLY A 189 10.20 5.89 -0.89
N ALA A 190 10.33 7.06 -0.27
CA ALA A 190 9.15 7.84 0.06
C ALA A 190 8.36 8.06 -1.23
N PRO A 191 7.02 7.95 -1.22
CA PRO A 191 6.24 8.34 -2.39
C PRO A 191 6.71 9.72 -2.84
N SER A 192 6.83 9.90 -4.16
CA SER A 192 7.29 11.12 -4.80
C SER A 192 6.76 12.35 -4.07
N LYS A 193 7.67 13.23 -3.66
CA LYS A 193 7.37 14.52 -3.01
C LYS A 193 6.82 15.56 -4.00
N SER A 194 6.39 15.12 -5.19
CA SER A 194 5.76 15.97 -6.20
C SER A 194 4.55 16.69 -5.61
N CYS A 195 4.58 18.01 -5.71
CA CYS A 195 3.46 18.86 -5.32
C CYS A 195 2.23 18.52 -6.18
N GLY A 196 2.44 18.32 -7.48
CA GLY A 196 1.43 17.97 -8.46
C GLY A 196 0.68 16.68 -8.14
N LEU A 197 1.36 15.60 -7.73
CA LEU A 197 0.68 14.38 -7.27
C LEU A 197 -0.22 14.65 -6.06
N GLY A 198 0.26 15.46 -5.11
CA GLY A 198 -0.53 15.88 -3.95
C GLY A 198 -1.76 16.71 -4.34
N LEU A 199 -1.61 17.62 -5.32
CA LEU A 199 -2.69 18.48 -5.83
C LEU A 199 -3.70 17.68 -6.67
N LEU A 200 -3.25 16.75 -7.51
CA LEU A 200 -4.12 15.84 -8.27
C LEU A 200 -4.97 14.98 -7.35
N LEU A 201 -4.34 14.38 -6.32
CA LEU A 201 -5.06 13.63 -5.31
C LEU A 201 -6.09 14.50 -4.60
N ARG A 202 -5.71 15.72 -4.19
CA ARG A 202 -6.61 16.67 -3.53
C ARG A 202 -7.80 17.03 -4.42
N ALA A 203 -7.56 17.29 -5.70
CA ALA A 203 -8.59 17.65 -6.66
C ALA A 203 -9.64 16.52 -6.76
N HIS A 204 -9.19 15.27 -6.93
CA HIS A 204 -10.09 14.11 -7.00
C HIS A 204 -10.88 13.87 -5.71
N LEU A 205 -10.23 14.03 -4.55
CA LEU A 205 -10.90 13.88 -3.25
C LEU A 205 -11.96 14.97 -3.04
N ARG A 206 -11.65 16.23 -3.33
CA ARG A 206 -12.59 17.35 -3.21
C ARG A 206 -13.76 17.25 -4.19
N SER A 207 -13.49 16.81 -5.41
CA SER A 207 -14.52 16.56 -6.42
C SER A 207 -15.28 15.25 -6.21
N ARG A 208 -15.02 14.51 -5.11
CA ARG A 208 -15.66 13.23 -4.77
C ARG A 208 -15.61 12.21 -5.92
N ARG A 209 -14.50 12.18 -6.66
CA ARG A 209 -14.30 11.27 -7.80
C ARG A 209 -13.86 9.87 -7.37
N PHE A 210 -13.37 9.73 -6.14
CA PHE A 210 -13.05 8.44 -5.54
C PHE A 210 -14.34 7.68 -5.20
N SER A 211 -14.41 6.44 -5.65
CA SER A 211 -15.33 5.46 -5.10
C SER A 211 -14.95 5.10 -3.66
N ALA A 212 -15.90 4.53 -2.92
CA ALA A 212 -15.65 4.07 -1.55
C ALA A 212 -14.54 3.00 -1.50
N ASP A 213 -14.50 2.10 -2.49
CA ASP A 213 -13.47 1.05 -2.57
C ASP A 213 -12.07 1.64 -2.79
N GLU A 214 -11.92 2.53 -3.76
CA GLU A 214 -10.65 3.24 -4.00
C GLU A 214 -10.19 4.02 -2.76
N GLY A 215 -11.13 4.64 -2.03
CA GLY A 215 -10.82 5.33 -0.78
C GLY A 215 -10.31 4.39 0.32
N VAL A 216 -10.92 3.22 0.48
CA VAL A 216 -10.48 2.20 1.46
C VAL A 216 -9.11 1.66 1.10
N ARG A 217 -8.89 1.33 -0.18
CA ARG A 217 -7.59 0.87 -0.71
C ARG A 217 -6.50 1.91 -0.50
N LEU A 218 -6.80 3.19 -0.77
CA LEU A 218 -5.87 4.29 -0.54
C LEU A 218 -5.47 4.42 0.94
N LEU A 219 -6.46 4.36 1.85
CA LEU A 219 -6.21 4.43 3.30
C LEU A 219 -5.33 3.25 3.76
N ALA A 220 -5.62 2.05 3.28
CA ALA A 220 -4.83 0.86 3.58
C ALA A 220 -3.39 0.97 3.06
N ALA A 221 -3.22 1.44 1.82
CA ALA A 221 -1.91 1.66 1.21
C ALA A 221 -1.08 2.68 2.00
N TRP A 222 -1.70 3.79 2.43
CA TRP A 222 -1.04 4.77 3.29
C TRP A 222 -0.65 4.18 4.65
N ALA A 223 -1.53 3.38 5.27
CA ALA A 223 -1.23 2.75 6.55
C ALA A 223 -0.06 1.77 6.40
N GLN A 224 0.00 1.02 5.31
CA GLN A 224 1.12 0.13 4.98
C GLN A 224 2.42 0.91 4.79
N LEU A 225 2.40 2.00 4.02
CA LEU A 225 3.54 2.89 3.84
C LEU A 225 4.08 3.39 5.18
N ARG A 226 3.18 3.86 6.04
CA ARG A 226 3.55 4.41 7.37
C ARG A 226 4.15 3.37 8.30
N ARG A 227 3.75 2.09 8.19
CA ARG A 227 4.36 1.00 8.98
C ARG A 227 5.80 0.73 8.56
N ARG A 228 6.16 1.02 7.31
CA ARG A 228 7.48 0.72 6.74
C ARG A 228 8.45 1.89 6.79
N MET A 229 7.93 3.11 6.81
CA MET A 229 8.74 4.32 6.80
C MET A 229 7.99 5.50 7.43
N PRO A 230 8.67 6.58 7.84
CA PRO A 230 8.03 7.77 8.42
C PRO A 230 7.26 8.56 7.34
N PHE A 231 6.14 8.00 6.89
CA PHE A 231 5.22 8.60 5.94
C PHE A 231 4.03 9.23 6.66
N ASN A 232 3.74 10.49 6.32
CA ASN A 232 2.52 11.17 6.69
C ASN A 232 1.89 11.72 5.40
N PRO A 233 0.64 11.36 5.06
CA PRO A 233 -0.07 12.02 3.98
C PRO A 233 -0.27 13.49 4.34
N ASP A 234 -0.42 14.32 3.30
CA ASP A 234 -0.80 15.71 3.50
C ASP A 234 -2.11 15.78 4.34
N PRO A 235 -2.17 16.62 5.39
CA PRO A 235 -3.29 16.65 6.32
C PRO A 235 -4.63 16.97 5.66
N TYR A 236 -4.64 17.78 4.60
CA TYR A 236 -5.86 18.09 3.86
C TYR A 236 -6.30 16.88 3.05
N ASN A 237 -5.38 16.20 2.37
CA ASN A 237 -5.70 14.99 1.61
C ASN A 237 -6.25 13.89 2.53
N PHE A 238 -5.65 13.70 3.70
CA PHE A 238 -6.19 12.79 4.70
C PHE A 238 -7.56 13.21 5.23
N ALA A 239 -7.76 14.50 5.50
CA ALA A 239 -9.03 15.01 5.98
C ALA A 239 -10.17 14.78 4.97
N GLU A 240 -9.95 15.06 3.70
CA GLU A 240 -10.94 14.86 2.63
C GLU A 240 -11.24 13.36 2.44
N LEU A 241 -10.22 12.51 2.45
CA LEU A 241 -10.41 11.05 2.37
C LEU A 241 -11.21 10.52 3.57
N ALA A 242 -10.83 10.93 4.78
CA ALA A 242 -11.52 10.52 6.01
C ALA A 242 -12.98 10.99 6.01
N TYR A 243 -13.25 12.20 5.54
CA TYR A 243 -14.60 12.71 5.39
C TYR A 243 -15.43 11.90 4.38
N ALA A 244 -14.87 11.61 3.19
CA ALA A 244 -15.54 10.81 2.16
C ALA A 244 -15.87 9.39 2.65
N LEU A 245 -14.92 8.73 3.33
CA LEU A 245 -15.12 7.41 3.90
C LEU A 245 -16.12 7.42 5.06
N SER A 246 -16.11 8.45 5.91
CA SER A 246 -17.08 8.61 6.99
C SER A 246 -18.50 8.71 6.43
N GLY A 247 -18.70 9.49 5.36
CA GLY A 247 -19.99 9.62 4.68
C GLY A 247 -20.46 8.33 4.00
N SER A 248 -19.52 7.45 3.65
CA SER A 248 -19.79 6.16 2.98
C SER A 248 -19.84 4.97 3.94
N ALA A 249 -19.63 5.16 5.24
CA ALA A 249 -19.46 4.07 6.21
C ALA A 249 -20.65 3.08 6.24
N ALA A 250 -21.87 3.57 6.01
CA ALA A 250 -23.07 2.73 5.97
C ALA A 250 -23.08 1.73 4.80
N THR A 251 -22.44 2.08 3.66
CA THR A 251 -22.45 1.28 2.42
C THR A 251 -21.21 0.42 2.25
N LEU A 252 -20.19 0.57 3.10
CA LEU A 252 -18.97 -0.24 3.03
C LEU A 252 -19.25 -1.73 3.22
N THR A 253 -18.51 -2.61 2.57
CA THR A 253 -18.61 -4.05 2.83
C THR A 253 -18.07 -4.41 4.22
N ALA A 254 -18.39 -5.62 4.69
CA ALA A 254 -17.86 -6.15 5.96
C ALA A 254 -16.32 -6.09 6.02
N ALA A 255 -15.64 -6.48 4.94
CA ALA A 255 -14.19 -6.46 4.84
C ALA A 255 -13.64 -5.01 4.83
N GLN A 256 -14.31 -4.11 4.12
CA GLN A 256 -13.91 -2.69 4.06
C GLN A 256 -14.05 -2.01 5.43
N LEU A 257 -15.10 -2.28 6.20
CA LEU A 257 -15.25 -1.75 7.56
C LEU A 257 -14.08 -2.17 8.48
N VAL A 258 -13.70 -3.45 8.42
CA VAL A 258 -12.55 -3.98 9.17
C VAL A 258 -11.26 -3.31 8.71
N GLY A 259 -11.04 -3.23 7.39
CA GLY A 259 -9.85 -2.60 6.82
C GLY A 259 -9.70 -1.14 7.23
N VAL A 260 -10.79 -0.36 7.22
CA VAL A 260 -10.77 1.05 7.67
C VAL A 260 -10.46 1.15 9.16
N ALA A 261 -11.09 0.32 10.00
CA ALA A 261 -10.87 0.31 11.45
C ALA A 261 -9.42 -0.05 11.81
N GLU A 262 -8.77 -0.93 11.04
CA GLU A 262 -7.37 -1.32 11.24
C GLU A 262 -6.36 -0.32 10.66
N ALA A 263 -6.72 0.40 9.60
CA ALA A 263 -5.83 1.33 8.89
C ALA A 263 -5.87 2.76 9.44
N ALA A 264 -7.05 3.29 9.77
CA ALA A 264 -7.20 4.67 10.27
C ALA A 264 -6.32 5.01 11.48
N PRO A 265 -6.11 4.11 12.46
CA PRO A 265 -5.27 4.39 13.63
C PRO A 265 -3.79 4.60 13.31
N ALA A 266 -3.31 4.20 12.12
CA ALA A 266 -1.95 4.52 11.70
C ALA A 266 -1.74 6.05 11.69
N PHE A 267 -2.79 6.86 11.57
CA PHE A 267 -2.73 8.31 11.47
C PHE A 267 -3.12 8.98 12.78
N ALA A 268 -2.20 8.97 13.75
CA ALA A 268 -2.31 9.70 15.01
C ALA A 268 -2.22 11.23 14.85
N TRP A 269 -1.98 11.75 13.65
CA TRP A 269 -2.18 13.16 13.33
C TRP A 269 -2.59 13.30 11.86
N PRO A 270 -3.64 14.07 11.55
CA PRO A 270 -4.50 14.81 12.48
C PRO A 270 -5.54 13.92 13.20
N VAL A 271 -5.41 13.75 14.52
CA VAL A 271 -6.32 12.93 15.39
C VAL A 271 -7.79 13.28 15.16
N TYR A 272 -8.07 14.58 15.04
CA TYR A 272 -9.43 15.13 14.87
C TYR A 272 -10.08 14.75 13.52
N ARG A 273 -9.35 14.12 12.60
CA ARG A 273 -9.91 13.58 11.35
C ARG A 273 -10.06 12.06 11.38
N SER A 274 -9.16 11.35 12.09
CA SER A 274 -9.24 9.90 12.27
C SER A 274 -10.38 9.48 13.20
N VAL A 275 -10.66 10.25 14.25
CA VAL A 275 -11.70 9.92 15.24
C VAL A 275 -13.12 9.92 14.64
N PRO A 276 -13.57 10.95 13.89
CA PRO A 276 -14.87 10.92 13.24
C PRO A 276 -15.07 9.71 12.31
N LEU A 277 -14.01 9.31 11.60
CA LEU A 277 -14.02 8.12 10.76
C LEU A 277 -14.22 6.85 11.58
N LEU A 278 -13.48 6.69 12.68
CA LEU A 278 -13.63 5.56 13.61
C LEU A 278 -15.04 5.49 14.23
N HIS A 279 -15.62 6.64 14.59
CA HIS A 279 -17.00 6.71 15.05
C HIS A 279 -17.99 6.27 13.95
N ALA A 280 -17.82 6.76 12.72
CA ALA A 280 -18.70 6.45 11.61
C ALA A 280 -18.70 4.94 11.30
N VAL A 281 -17.53 4.30 11.22
CA VAL A 281 -17.44 2.85 10.95
C VAL A 281 -17.94 2.01 12.12
N SER A 282 -17.67 2.43 13.36
CA SER A 282 -18.16 1.74 14.57
C SER A 282 -19.70 1.81 14.66
N ARG A 283 -20.27 2.99 14.40
CA ARG A 283 -21.71 3.20 14.37
C ARG A 283 -22.38 2.39 13.25
N ALA A 284 -21.79 2.38 12.06
CA ALA A 284 -22.29 1.56 10.95
C ALA A 284 -22.26 0.07 11.29
N ALA A 285 -21.18 -0.43 11.91
CA ALA A 285 -21.05 -1.82 12.34
C ALA A 285 -22.12 -2.20 13.38
N VAL A 286 -22.34 -1.36 14.40
CA VAL A 286 -23.38 -1.57 15.42
C VAL A 286 -24.77 -1.64 14.79
N HIS A 287 -25.17 -0.60 14.05
CA HIS A 287 -26.51 -0.55 13.47
C HIS A 287 -26.78 -1.71 12.51
N ARG A 288 -25.80 -2.06 11.67
CA ARG A 288 -25.95 -3.17 10.72
C ARG A 288 -25.94 -4.53 11.40
N SER A 289 -25.17 -4.70 12.47
CA SER A 289 -25.20 -5.92 13.26
C SER A 289 -26.56 -6.13 13.92
N LEU A 290 -27.14 -5.07 14.49
CA LEU A 290 -28.44 -5.12 15.14
C LEU A 290 -29.59 -5.29 14.13
N ALA A 291 -29.44 -4.79 12.91
CA ALA A 291 -30.37 -5.03 11.82
C ALA A 291 -30.18 -6.41 11.13
N GLY A 292 -29.24 -7.25 11.58
CA GLY A 292 -28.95 -8.55 10.96
C GLY A 292 -28.17 -8.49 9.64
N GLY A 293 -27.76 -7.30 9.19
CA GLY A 293 -27.02 -7.07 7.94
C GLY A 293 -25.50 -7.15 8.06
N LEU A 294 -24.97 -7.45 9.24
CA LEU A 294 -23.55 -7.71 9.49
C LEU A 294 -23.39 -8.78 10.57
N PRO A 295 -22.56 -9.83 10.38
CA PRO A 295 -22.32 -10.82 11.42
C PRO A 295 -21.72 -10.20 12.69
N SER A 296 -22.22 -10.58 13.86
CA SER A 296 -21.79 -10.00 15.15
C SER A 296 -20.28 -10.11 15.39
N ARG A 297 -19.64 -11.19 14.94
CA ARG A 297 -18.17 -11.36 15.02
C ARG A 297 -17.41 -10.29 14.22
N VAL A 298 -17.93 -9.91 13.06
CA VAL A 298 -17.31 -8.85 12.24
C VAL A 298 -17.52 -7.50 12.90
N ALA A 299 -18.72 -7.23 13.41
CA ALA A 299 -19.00 -5.99 14.15
C ALA A 299 -18.08 -5.85 15.38
N GLN A 300 -17.91 -6.92 16.15
CA GLN A 300 -16.99 -6.97 17.29
C GLN A 300 -15.54 -6.69 16.86
N ARG A 301 -15.07 -7.27 15.75
CA ARG A 301 -13.73 -7.00 15.22
C ARG A 301 -13.55 -5.53 14.84
N VAL A 302 -14.53 -4.92 14.18
CA VAL A 302 -14.50 -3.50 13.81
C VAL A 302 -14.42 -2.62 15.06
N LEU A 303 -15.26 -2.90 16.06
CA LEU A 303 -15.28 -2.16 17.33
C LEU A 303 -13.96 -2.30 18.09
N ALA A 304 -13.45 -3.52 18.23
CA ALA A 304 -12.18 -3.80 18.91
C ALA A 304 -11.00 -3.11 18.22
N ALA A 305 -10.90 -3.19 16.88
CA ALA A 305 -9.86 -2.52 16.12
C ALA A 305 -9.94 -1.00 16.27
N SER A 306 -11.16 -0.45 16.22
CA SER A 306 -11.39 1.00 16.36
C SER A 306 -11.07 1.51 17.76
N ALA A 307 -11.51 0.81 18.82
CA ALA A 307 -11.23 1.17 20.21
C ALA A 307 -9.74 1.07 20.53
N LYS A 308 -9.09 -0.04 20.13
CA LYS A 308 -7.63 -0.22 20.25
C LYS A 308 -6.88 0.89 19.53
N GLY A 309 -7.30 1.22 18.32
CA GLY A 309 -6.71 2.28 17.52
C GLY A 309 -6.88 3.67 18.13
N ALA A 310 -8.08 3.98 18.61
CA ALA A 310 -8.39 5.20 19.34
C ALA A 310 -7.55 5.33 20.60
N ALA A 311 -7.45 4.26 21.41
CA ALA A 311 -6.62 4.21 22.60
C ALA A 311 -5.13 4.42 22.30
N ALA A 312 -4.63 3.85 21.20
CA ALA A 312 -3.25 4.03 20.75
C ALA A 312 -2.96 5.48 20.32
N MET A 313 -3.95 6.19 19.76
CA MET A 313 -3.81 7.62 19.48
C MET A 313 -3.86 8.45 20.77
N ARG A 314 -4.87 8.24 21.62
CA ARG A 314 -4.97 8.76 22.98
C ARG A 314 -5.85 7.84 23.83
N PRO A 315 -5.42 7.40 25.04
CA PRO A 315 -6.20 6.46 25.85
C PRO A 315 -7.65 6.89 26.14
N ARG A 316 -7.87 8.20 26.33
CA ARG A 316 -9.21 8.77 26.54
C ARG A 316 -10.15 8.55 25.35
N LEU A 317 -9.66 8.62 24.12
CA LEU A 317 -10.47 8.44 22.91
C LEU A 317 -10.96 7.00 22.76
N GLY A 318 -10.17 6.03 23.23
CA GLY A 318 -10.59 4.62 23.29
C GLY A 318 -11.82 4.44 24.17
N ARG A 319 -11.78 4.99 25.39
CA ARG A 319 -12.91 4.95 26.33
C ARG A 319 -14.15 5.66 25.78
N GLU A 320 -13.97 6.86 25.21
CA GLU A 320 -15.08 7.62 24.61
C GLU A 320 -15.76 6.84 23.46
N LEU A 321 -14.98 6.12 22.64
CA LEU A 321 -15.53 5.30 21.56
C LEU A 321 -16.25 4.05 22.08
N GLU A 322 -15.74 3.41 23.13
CA GLU A 322 -16.38 2.28 23.80
C GLU A 322 -17.72 2.69 24.44
N GLU A 323 -17.73 3.83 25.14
CA GLU A 323 -18.93 4.42 25.75
C GLU A 323 -19.99 4.75 24.69
N ALA A 324 -19.60 5.42 23.61
CA ALA A 324 -20.48 5.75 22.49
C ALA A 324 -21.03 4.49 21.82
N SER A 325 -20.22 3.45 21.65
CA SER A 325 -20.65 2.17 21.09
C SER A 325 -21.71 1.50 21.97
N GLY A 326 -21.53 1.52 23.29
CA GLY A 326 -22.52 1.03 24.25
C GLY A 326 -23.83 1.84 24.19
N GLU A 327 -23.75 3.16 24.02
CA GLU A 327 -24.93 4.01 23.84
C GLU A 327 -25.70 3.69 22.56
N TRP A 328 -25.02 3.49 21.43
CA TRP A 328 -25.67 3.16 20.16
C TRP A 328 -26.39 1.80 20.21
N VAL A 329 -25.84 0.82 20.92
CA VAL A 329 -26.51 -0.46 21.17
C VAL A 329 -27.78 -0.26 21.99
N ARG A 330 -27.72 0.50 23.09
CA ARG A 330 -28.89 0.79 23.94
C ARG A 330 -29.98 1.57 23.24
N ASN A 331 -29.61 2.50 22.36
CA ASN A 331 -30.53 3.36 21.64
C ASN A 331 -31.03 2.78 20.32
N ALA A 332 -30.63 1.56 19.95
CA ALA A 332 -31.09 0.93 18.73
C ALA A 332 -32.59 0.55 18.83
N PRO A 333 -33.39 0.85 17.79
CA PRO A 333 -34.85 0.67 17.83
C PRO A 333 -35.30 -0.79 18.06
N GLY A 334 -34.46 -1.78 17.73
CA GLY A 334 -34.73 -3.20 17.99
C GLY A 334 -34.54 -3.65 19.45
N VAL A 335 -33.86 -2.88 20.29
CA VAL A 335 -33.63 -3.21 21.71
C VAL A 335 -34.75 -2.66 22.61
N ARG A 336 -35.36 -1.54 22.22
CA ARG A 336 -36.46 -0.90 22.97
C ARG A 336 -37.80 -1.64 22.88
N ASN A 337 -38.00 -2.48 21.87
CA ASN A 337 -39.23 -3.29 21.75
C ASN A 337 -39.15 -4.64 22.49
N SER A 338 -38.04 -4.93 23.18
CA SER A 338 -37.89 -6.10 24.04
C SER A 338 -38.23 -5.80 25.51
N SER A 339 -38.78 -4.63 25.82
CA SER A 339 -39.35 -4.37 27.14
C SER A 339 -40.80 -4.85 27.20
N VAL A 340 -41.02 -5.84 28.07
CA VAL A 340 -42.23 -6.22 28.85
C VAL A 340 -42.82 -7.61 28.50
N PRO A 341 -43.23 -8.47 29.48
CA PRO A 341 -43.33 -8.30 30.94
C PRO A 341 -42.43 -9.25 31.77
N ALA A 342 -42.41 -9.02 33.08
CA ALA A 342 -41.76 -9.87 34.08
C ALA A 342 -42.14 -11.36 33.92
N PRO A 343 -41.17 -12.30 33.94
CA PRO A 343 -41.48 -13.72 34.02
C PRO A 343 -41.36 -14.20 35.47
N THR A 344 -42.50 -14.57 36.04
CA THR A 344 -42.59 -15.63 37.05
C THR A 344 -42.27 -16.96 36.34
N GLY A 345 -40.99 -17.33 36.25
CA GLY A 345 -40.56 -18.65 35.76
C GLY A 345 -39.15 -18.68 35.18
N PRO A 346 -38.39 -19.77 35.35
CA PRO A 346 -36.96 -19.80 35.07
C PRO A 346 -36.69 -19.98 33.57
N ALA A 347 -36.25 -18.92 32.89
CA ALA A 347 -35.74 -18.97 31.52
C ALA A 347 -34.32 -18.38 31.48
N ALA A 348 -33.31 -19.24 31.70
CA ALA A 348 -31.90 -18.86 31.84
C ALA A 348 -31.11 -18.80 30.51
N ALA A 349 -31.73 -19.00 29.33
CA ALA A 349 -30.99 -19.19 28.09
C ALA A 349 -30.78 -17.93 27.23
N SER A 350 -31.67 -16.93 27.29
CA SER A 350 -31.65 -15.77 26.39
C SER A 350 -30.89 -14.55 26.96
N GLN A 351 -30.77 -14.43 28.29
CA GLN A 351 -29.91 -13.41 28.92
C GLN A 351 -28.42 -13.73 28.80
N GLN A 352 -28.04 -15.00 28.62
CA GLN A 352 -26.64 -15.36 28.41
C GLN A 352 -26.10 -14.76 27.09
N GLN A 353 -26.85 -14.73 25.99
CA GLN A 353 -26.32 -14.19 24.73
C GLN A 353 -25.99 -12.68 24.76
N GLN A 354 -26.71 -11.87 25.55
CA GLN A 354 -26.44 -10.43 25.71
C GLN A 354 -25.26 -10.13 26.65
N VAL A 355 -25.07 -10.95 27.69
CA VAL A 355 -23.91 -10.83 28.60
C VAL A 355 -22.61 -11.24 27.89
N TRP A 356 -22.67 -12.18 26.95
CA TRP A 356 -21.49 -12.63 26.19
C TRP A 356 -20.96 -11.58 25.20
N VAL A 357 -21.78 -10.67 24.67
CA VAL A 357 -21.30 -9.59 23.78
C VAL A 357 -20.51 -8.54 24.55
N HIS A 358 -20.94 -8.22 25.78
CA HIS A 358 -20.21 -7.31 26.67
C HIS A 358 -18.99 -7.98 27.32
N GLY A 359 -19.10 -9.26 27.68
CA GLY A 359 -18.02 -10.05 28.27
C GLY A 359 -16.91 -10.42 27.28
N ALA A 360 -17.23 -10.77 26.03
CA ALA A 360 -16.22 -11.14 25.04
C ALA A 360 -15.40 -9.95 24.54
N ALA A 361 -15.99 -8.75 24.47
CA ALA A 361 -15.24 -7.53 24.16
C ALA A 361 -14.28 -7.16 25.31
N ALA A 362 -14.72 -7.28 26.57
CA ALA A 362 -13.86 -7.07 27.73
C ALA A 362 -12.79 -8.16 27.92
N ALA A 363 -13.12 -9.42 27.66
CA ALA A 363 -12.21 -10.56 27.78
C ALA A 363 -11.14 -10.58 26.67
N ALA A 364 -11.51 -10.27 25.41
CA ALA A 364 -10.55 -10.13 24.32
C ALA A 364 -9.55 -8.97 24.56
N VAL A 365 -9.98 -7.91 25.25
CA VAL A 365 -9.13 -6.79 25.67
C VAL A 365 -8.22 -7.19 26.83
N ALA A 366 -8.70 -7.98 27.79
CA ALA A 366 -7.90 -8.48 28.92
C ALA A 366 -6.84 -9.51 28.50
N GLU A 367 -7.17 -10.40 27.58
CA GLU A 367 -6.26 -11.43 27.05
C GLU A 367 -5.17 -10.81 26.17
N ALA A 368 -5.52 -9.80 25.36
CA ALA A 368 -4.55 -9.01 24.60
C ALA A 368 -3.66 -8.14 25.52
N GLY A 369 -4.20 -7.61 26.63
CA GLY A 369 -3.45 -6.85 27.63
C GLY A 369 -2.43 -7.71 28.40
N ASN A 370 -2.80 -8.95 28.76
CA ASN A 370 -1.92 -9.86 29.48
C ASN A 370 -0.82 -10.48 28.59
N SER A 371 -1.11 -10.71 27.30
CA SER A 371 -0.09 -11.15 26.32
C SER A 371 0.97 -10.05 26.08
N LEU A 372 0.57 -8.77 26.10
CA LEU A 372 1.48 -7.62 25.94
C LEU A 372 2.34 -7.31 27.17
N ALA A 373 1.91 -7.66 28.38
CA ALA A 373 2.73 -7.51 29.59
C ALA A 373 3.98 -8.42 29.57
N HIS A 374 3.92 -9.52 28.81
CA HIS A 374 5.07 -10.40 28.56
C HIS A 374 5.95 -9.87 27.43
N VAL A 375 5.37 -9.42 26.30
CA VAL A 375 6.13 -8.92 25.15
C VAL A 375 6.81 -7.57 25.42
N TRP A 376 6.19 -6.69 26.24
CA TRP A 376 6.83 -5.42 26.63
C TRP A 376 7.94 -5.62 27.67
N ARG A 377 7.86 -6.63 28.54
CA ARG A 377 8.95 -6.94 29.49
C ARG A 377 10.23 -7.38 28.75
N ASP A 378 10.08 -8.12 27.65
CA ASP A 378 11.21 -8.55 26.82
C ASP A 378 11.75 -7.44 25.90
N ALA A 379 10.92 -6.45 25.54
CA ALA A 379 11.36 -5.31 24.72
C ALA A 379 12.07 -4.22 25.54
N THR A 380 11.68 -4.01 26.81
CA THR A 380 12.31 -3.00 27.67
C THR A 380 13.69 -3.40 28.21
N THR A 381 14.00 -4.70 28.31
CA THR A 381 15.35 -5.17 28.68
C THR A 381 16.39 -5.01 27.58
N SER A 382 15.97 -4.70 26.34
CA SER A 382 16.87 -4.55 25.20
C SER A 382 17.15 -3.09 24.79
N LEU A 383 16.60 -2.10 25.52
CA LEU A 383 16.69 -0.67 25.20
C LEU A 383 17.59 0.16 26.15
N ASP A 384 18.28 -0.49 27.11
CA ASP A 384 19.29 0.16 27.98
C ASP A 384 20.72 0.12 27.41
N ILE A 385 20.86 -0.07 26.10
CA ILE A 385 22.13 0.11 25.39
C ILE A 385 21.85 1.01 24.19
N TYR A 386 21.77 2.32 24.40
CA TYR A 386 22.31 3.41 23.55
C TYR A 386 21.97 4.79 24.11
#